data_AF-A0A7S1DDY2-F1
#
_entry.id   AF-A0A7S1DDY2-F1
#
_cell.length_a   1.000
_cell.length_b   1.000
_cell.length_c   1.000
_cell.angle_alpha   90.00
_cell.angle_beta   90.00
_cell.angle_gamma   90.00
#
_symmetry.space_group_name_H-M   'P 1'
#
loop_
_entity.id
_entity.type
_entity.pdbx_description
1 polymer ?
#
loop_
_entity_poly.entity_id
_entity_poly.type
_entity_poly.pdbx_seq_one_letter_code
_entity_poly.pdbx_strand_id
1 'polypeptide(L)'
;RNQKGGGGGGGGGGSGGEGLVRVYRVVHQEWTQIGQTLVGPMRGSQFGYSVDLNQDGTSLVVGAPGYSKTTLNNNNDSTTTMTSREGMVRVYALIEDTQMWIEEFERVGNMAGDEFGYSVDMDLTGRIIIVSSPGDDTKWRDGGRLFWFQRKPAQEE
;
A
#
# COMPACT_ATOMS: atom_id res chain seq x y z
N ARG A 1 1.54 18.41 -19.98
CA ARG A 1 1.51 19.46 -18.93
C ARG A 1 2.06 18.85 -17.63
N ASN A 2 3.08 19.47 -17.05
CA ASN A 2 3.77 19.00 -15.84
C ASN A 2 2.87 19.10 -14.60
N GLN A 3 2.60 17.99 -13.92
CA GLN A 3 2.33 18.02 -12.48
C GLN A 3 3.59 17.54 -11.77
N LYS A 4 4.26 18.51 -11.13
CA LYS A 4 5.39 18.30 -10.24
C LYS A 4 4.97 17.35 -9.11
N GLY A 5 5.71 16.27 -8.94
CA GLY A 5 5.78 15.56 -7.67
C GLY A 5 6.26 16.53 -6.59
N GLY A 6 5.42 16.75 -5.59
CA GLY A 6 5.78 17.44 -4.36
C GLY A 6 5.95 16.40 -3.27
N GLY A 7 7.21 16.05 -2.97
CA GLY A 7 7.56 15.37 -1.74
C GLY A 7 7.73 16.38 -0.60
N GLY A 8 7.29 15.99 0.60
CA GLY A 8 7.79 16.52 1.87
C GLY A 8 6.76 17.20 2.77
N GLY A 9 6.61 16.65 3.99
CA GLY A 9 6.24 17.40 5.19
C GLY A 9 4.94 16.97 5.86
N GLY A 10 5.06 16.22 6.96
CA GLY A 10 3.94 15.83 7.82
C GLY A 10 3.35 16.96 8.67
N GLY A 11 2.14 16.71 9.18
CA GLY A 11 1.55 17.46 10.30
C GLY A 11 0.10 17.91 10.10
N GLY A 12 -0.84 17.09 10.60
CA GLY A 12 -2.00 17.59 11.34
C GLY A 12 -3.25 18.04 10.58
N GLY A 13 -4.22 17.11 10.48
CA GLY A 13 -5.63 17.38 10.81
C GLY A 13 -6.50 18.08 9.75
N GLY A 14 -7.30 17.29 9.02
CA GLY A 14 -8.52 17.80 8.36
C GLY A 14 -8.87 17.07 7.07
N SER A 15 -9.81 16.12 7.17
CA SER A 15 -10.39 15.30 6.08
C SER A 15 -9.39 14.48 5.26
N GLY A 16 -8.66 13.57 5.91
CA GLY A 16 -7.85 12.59 5.20
C GLY A 16 -8.76 11.74 4.31
N GLY A 17 -8.71 11.96 2.99
CA GLY A 17 -9.33 11.06 2.03
C GLY A 17 -8.77 9.65 2.20
N GLU A 18 -9.36 8.68 1.51
CA GLU A 18 -8.91 7.30 1.55
C GLU A 18 -7.44 7.12 1.11
N GLY A 19 -6.86 8.15 0.47
CA GLY A 19 -5.63 8.00 -0.31
C GLY A 19 -5.96 7.39 -1.67
N LEU A 20 -5.12 7.66 -2.67
CA LEU A 20 -5.31 7.09 -3.99
C LEU A 20 -3.98 6.91 -4.71
N VAL A 21 -3.94 5.94 -5.62
CA VAL A 21 -2.84 5.70 -6.54
C VAL A 21 -3.38 5.71 -7.96
N ARG A 22 -2.63 6.38 -8.84
CA ARG A 22 -2.86 6.38 -10.29
C ARG A 22 -1.56 6.06 -10.98
N VAL A 23 -1.60 5.12 -11.91
CA VAL A 23 -0.45 4.75 -12.72
C VAL A 23 -0.57 5.44 -14.07
N TYR A 24 0.53 6.01 -14.55
CA TYR A 24 0.59 6.67 -15.85
C TYR A 24 1.72 6.08 -16.69
N ARG A 25 1.50 5.98 -18.00
CA ARG A 25 2.50 5.60 -19.00
C ARG A 25 2.59 6.68 -20.06
N VAL A 26 3.78 6.90 -20.59
CA VAL A 26 3.97 7.84 -21.71
C VAL A 26 3.53 7.16 -23.01
N VAL A 27 2.51 7.71 -23.65
CA VAL A 27 2.01 7.28 -24.97
C VAL A 27 2.04 8.50 -25.89
N HIS A 28 2.73 8.39 -27.02
CA HIS A 28 2.90 9.51 -27.97
C HIS A 28 3.39 10.82 -27.32
N GLN A 29 4.36 10.72 -26.39
CA GLN A 29 4.91 11.86 -25.64
C GLN A 29 3.94 12.51 -24.63
N GLU A 30 2.78 11.91 -24.37
CA GLU A 30 1.82 12.36 -23.36
C GLU A 30 1.68 11.35 -22.22
N TRP A 31 1.48 11.85 -21.00
CA TRP A 31 1.19 11.00 -19.84
C TRP A 31 -0.27 10.58 -19.87
N THR A 32 -0.51 9.30 -20.13
CA THR A 32 -1.83 8.69 -20.17
C THR A 32 -2.01 7.77 -18.97
N GLN A 33 -3.12 7.90 -18.25
CA GLN A 33 -3.42 7.02 -17.12
C GLN A 33 -3.65 5.60 -17.63
N ILE A 34 -3.06 4.63 -16.95
CA ILE A 34 -3.25 3.21 -17.21
C ILE A 34 -4.13 2.62 -16.11
N GLY A 35 -5.31 2.16 -16.51
CA GLY A 35 -6.31 1.57 -15.64
C GLY A 35 -7.05 2.53 -14.73
N GLN A 36 -7.85 1.93 -13.86
CA GLN A 36 -8.66 2.66 -12.90
C GLN A 36 -7.82 3.30 -11.79
N THR A 37 -8.34 4.35 -11.16
CA THR A 37 -7.76 4.89 -9.91
C THR A 37 -7.94 3.86 -8.80
N LEU A 38 -6.85 3.53 -8.12
CA LEU A 38 -6.87 2.68 -6.93
C LEU A 38 -7.17 3.57 -5.72
N VAL A 39 -8.29 3.33 -5.05
CA VAL A 39 -8.73 4.11 -3.88
C VAL A 39 -8.45 3.30 -2.62
N GLY A 40 -7.93 3.97 -1.59
CA GLY A 40 -7.62 3.30 -0.33
C GLY A 40 -8.87 2.75 0.37
N PRO A 41 -8.68 1.81 1.30
CA PRO A 41 -9.79 1.08 1.93
C PRO A 41 -10.56 1.93 2.96
N MET A 42 -9.94 2.99 3.49
CA MET A 42 -10.58 3.89 4.45
C MET A 42 -9.87 5.23 4.56
N ARG A 43 -10.62 6.24 5.02
CA ARG A 43 -10.09 7.55 5.39
C ARG A 43 -8.97 7.41 6.40
N GLY A 44 -7.87 8.12 6.18
CA GLY A 44 -6.72 8.08 7.07
C GLY A 44 -5.85 6.83 6.93
N SER A 45 -6.17 5.88 6.04
CA SER A 45 -5.30 4.71 5.79
C SER A 45 -3.93 5.09 5.21
N GLN A 46 -3.82 6.32 4.68
CA GLN A 46 -2.62 6.79 3.98
C GLN A 46 -2.28 5.89 2.78
N PHE A 47 -3.29 5.35 2.08
CA PHE A 47 -3.06 4.52 0.91
C PHE A 47 -2.31 5.31 -0.18
N GLY A 48 -1.22 4.72 -0.70
CA GLY A 48 -0.31 5.40 -1.62
C GLY A 48 0.84 6.12 -0.92
N TYR A 49 1.05 5.91 0.38
CA TYR A 49 2.17 6.50 1.12
C TYR A 49 3.53 6.04 0.58
N SER A 50 3.65 4.75 0.28
CA SER A 50 4.81 4.16 -0.41
C SER A 50 4.32 3.35 -1.59
N VAL A 51 5.02 3.44 -2.73
CA VAL A 51 4.68 2.71 -3.95
C VAL A 51 5.95 2.22 -4.62
N ASP A 52 5.86 1.07 -5.27
CA ASP A 52 6.91 0.62 -6.19
C ASP A 52 6.30 -0.21 -7.34
N LEU A 53 6.97 -0.18 -8.50
CA LEU A 53 6.50 -0.77 -9.74
C LEU A 53 7.62 -1.63 -10.32
N ASN A 54 7.29 -2.83 -10.81
CA ASN A 54 8.27 -3.68 -11.48
C ASN A 54 8.71 -3.10 -12.83
N GLN A 55 9.72 -3.71 -13.46
CA GLN A 55 10.42 -3.16 -14.62
C GLN A 55 9.52 -2.93 -15.85
N ASP A 56 8.56 -3.82 -16.10
CA ASP A 56 7.63 -3.73 -17.23
C ASP A 56 6.36 -2.93 -16.92
N GLY A 57 6.16 -2.56 -15.65
CA GLY A 57 5.02 -1.80 -15.18
C GLY A 57 3.72 -2.59 -15.10
N THR A 58 3.79 -3.92 -14.98
CA THR A 58 2.63 -4.82 -14.85
C THR A 58 2.32 -5.19 -13.40
N SER A 59 3.23 -4.94 -12.47
CA SER A 59 3.03 -5.22 -11.04
C SER A 59 3.33 -3.99 -10.19
N LEU A 60 2.42 -3.68 -9.28
CA LEU A 60 2.48 -2.52 -8.40
C LEU A 60 2.32 -2.97 -6.95
N VAL A 61 3.18 -2.49 -6.06
CA VAL A 61 2.98 -2.59 -4.61
C VAL A 61 2.63 -1.22 -4.03
N VAL A 62 1.66 -1.19 -3.12
CA VAL A 62 1.19 0.04 -2.46
C VAL A 62 1.11 -0.18 -0.95
N GLY A 63 1.77 0.69 -0.20
CA GLY A 63 1.72 0.76 1.26
C GLY A 63 0.66 1.75 1.77
N ALA A 64 0.10 1.42 2.92
CA ALA A 64 -0.90 2.19 3.65
C ALA A 64 -0.64 2.10 5.17
N PRO A 65 0.41 2.76 5.68
CA PRO A 65 0.85 2.62 7.08
C PRO A 65 -0.15 3.20 8.10
N GLY A 66 -1.10 4.01 7.65
CA GLY A 66 -2.17 4.54 8.49
C GLY A 66 -3.38 3.61 8.59
N TYR A 67 -3.38 2.47 7.90
CA TYR A 67 -4.50 1.54 7.93
C TYR A 67 -4.75 1.00 9.34
N SER A 68 -6.03 1.04 9.73
CA SER A 68 -6.52 0.53 11.01
C SER A 68 -7.46 -0.66 10.76
N LYS A 69 -7.22 -1.79 11.43
CA LYS A 69 -8.19 -2.88 11.39
C LYS A 69 -9.38 -2.54 12.29
N THR A 70 -10.55 -2.30 11.70
CA THR A 70 -11.78 -2.11 12.50
C THR A 70 -12.09 -3.38 13.29
N THR A 71 -11.80 -3.37 14.58
CA THR A 71 -12.24 -4.40 15.52
C THR A 71 -13.43 -3.85 16.27
N LEU A 72 -14.66 -4.19 15.86
CA LEU A 72 -15.84 -3.88 16.66
C LEU A 72 -15.74 -4.68 17.96
N ASN A 73 -15.74 -3.99 19.10
CA ASN A 73 -15.98 -4.70 20.36
C ASN A 73 -17.44 -5.20 20.35
N ASN A 74 -17.71 -6.31 21.03
CA ASN A 74 -19.00 -7.01 20.97
C ASN A 74 -20.16 -6.24 21.66
N ASN A 75 -19.99 -4.94 21.94
CA ASN A 75 -20.94 -4.11 22.69
C ASN A 75 -21.58 -3.00 21.84
N ASN A 76 -21.45 -3.03 20.50
CA ASN A 76 -21.93 -1.96 19.61
C ASN A 76 -21.39 -0.56 20.03
N ASP A 77 -20.25 -0.54 20.71
CA ASP A 77 -19.59 0.69 21.11
C ASP A 77 -18.61 1.08 20.00
N SER A 78 -18.98 2.13 19.28
CA SER A 78 -18.15 2.73 18.22
C SER A 78 -16.92 3.45 18.76
N THR A 79 -16.59 3.33 20.06
CA THR A 79 -15.23 3.60 20.56
C THR A 79 -14.27 2.48 20.15
N THR A 80 -14.20 2.17 18.86
CA THR A 80 -13.09 1.40 18.32
C THR A 80 -11.84 2.25 18.44
N THR A 81 -10.87 1.71 19.15
CA THR A 81 -9.58 2.31 19.48
C THR A 81 -9.00 3.07 18.28
N MET A 82 -9.07 4.40 18.27
CA MET A 82 -8.46 5.28 17.24
C MET A 82 -6.91 5.22 17.22
N THR A 83 -6.31 4.24 17.89
CA THR A 83 -4.85 4.06 18.01
C THR A 83 -4.31 2.90 17.18
N SER A 84 -5.14 2.09 16.51
CA SER A 84 -4.60 0.93 15.79
C SER A 84 -4.14 1.35 14.40
N ARG A 85 -2.84 1.55 14.20
CA ARG A 85 -2.20 1.80 12.90
C ARG A 85 -1.38 0.58 12.54
N GLU A 86 -2.05 -0.56 12.38
CA GLU A 86 -1.38 -1.81 11.98
C GLU A 86 -0.64 -1.62 10.65
N GLY A 87 -1.20 -0.79 9.78
CA GLY A 87 -0.71 -0.60 8.43
C GLY A 87 -1.06 -1.79 7.52
N MET A 88 -0.91 -1.58 6.22
CA MET A 88 -1.26 -2.54 5.19
C MET A 88 -0.35 -2.38 3.98
N VAL A 89 -0.16 -3.48 3.25
CA VAL A 89 0.35 -3.48 1.87
C VAL A 89 -0.65 -4.17 0.95
N ARG A 90 -0.76 -3.68 -0.27
CA ARG A 90 -1.52 -4.31 -1.35
C ARG A 90 -0.66 -4.42 -2.60
N VAL A 91 -0.86 -5.50 -3.35
CA VAL A 91 -0.15 -5.76 -4.60
C VAL A 91 -1.19 -5.92 -5.70
N TYR A 92 -0.95 -5.23 -6.79
CA TYR A 92 -1.81 -5.22 -7.97
C TYR A 92 -1.06 -5.77 -9.18
N ALA A 93 -1.78 -6.48 -10.05
CA ALA A 93 -1.32 -6.84 -11.38
C ALA A 93 -2.17 -6.15 -12.46
N LEU A 94 -1.53 -5.71 -13.53
CA LEU A 94 -2.19 -5.13 -14.68
C LEU A 94 -2.66 -6.24 -15.61
N ILE A 95 -3.95 -6.27 -15.92
CA ILE A 95 -4.48 -7.07 -17.02
C ILE A 95 -4.31 -6.28 -18.31
N GLU A 96 -3.31 -6.63 -19.11
CA GLU A 96 -2.93 -5.86 -20.30
C GLU A 96 -4.08 -5.67 -21.31
N ASP A 97 -4.91 -6.68 -21.53
CA ASP A 97 -6.02 -6.60 -22.50
C ASP A 97 -7.09 -5.58 -22.10
N THR A 98 -7.38 -5.47 -20.81
CA THR A 98 -8.42 -4.56 -20.29
C THR A 98 -7.85 -3.27 -19.72
N GLN A 99 -6.53 -3.21 -19.58
CA GLN A 99 -5.79 -2.17 -18.86
C GLN A 99 -6.29 -2.01 -17.41
N MET A 100 -6.87 -3.03 -16.79
CA MET A 100 -7.39 -2.96 -15.42
C MET A 100 -6.36 -3.45 -14.41
N TRP A 101 -6.22 -2.75 -13.28
CA TRP A 101 -5.46 -3.25 -12.14
C TRP A 101 -6.32 -4.21 -11.33
N ILE A 102 -5.82 -5.42 -11.07
CA ILE A 102 -6.47 -6.38 -10.18
C ILE A 102 -5.66 -6.51 -8.90
N GLU A 103 -6.33 -6.54 -7.74
CA GLU A 103 -5.67 -6.81 -6.47
C GLU A 103 -5.38 -8.31 -6.38
N GLU A 104 -4.12 -8.68 -6.24
CA GLU A 104 -3.71 -10.09 -6.14
C GLU A 104 -3.35 -10.50 -4.71
N PHE A 105 -2.95 -9.52 -3.89
CA PHE A 105 -2.49 -9.77 -2.54
C PHE A 105 -2.74 -8.56 -1.65
N GLU A 106 -3.22 -8.83 -0.44
CA GLU A 106 -3.22 -7.87 0.65
C GLU A 106 -2.58 -8.49 1.89
N ARG A 107 -1.90 -7.65 2.68
CA ARG A 107 -1.43 -8.03 4.00
C ARG A 107 -1.55 -6.86 4.96
N VAL A 108 -2.22 -7.11 6.08
CA VAL A 108 -2.30 -6.20 7.23
C VAL A 108 -1.14 -6.51 8.19
N GLY A 109 -0.59 -5.46 8.81
CA GLY A 109 0.37 -5.58 9.91
C GLY A 109 -0.21 -6.34 11.09
N ASN A 110 0.67 -6.82 11.98
CA ASN A 110 0.23 -7.72 13.06
C ASN A 110 -0.16 -6.97 14.34
N MET A 111 0.50 -5.85 14.68
CA MET A 111 0.20 -5.09 15.89
C MET A 111 -0.09 -3.61 15.63
N ALA A 112 -0.88 -3.03 16.52
CA ALA A 112 -1.27 -1.63 16.48
C ALA A 112 -0.05 -0.72 16.64
N GLY A 113 0.17 0.18 15.69
CA GLY A 113 1.29 1.12 15.73
C GLY A 113 2.55 0.64 15.00
N ASP A 114 2.54 -0.59 14.47
CA ASP A 114 3.68 -1.12 13.73
C ASP A 114 3.90 -0.42 12.38
N GLU A 115 2.88 0.29 11.87
CA GLU A 115 2.90 1.05 10.61
C GLU A 115 3.36 0.20 9.41
N PHE A 116 2.87 -1.04 9.30
CA PHE A 116 3.23 -1.94 8.21
C PHE A 116 2.92 -1.30 6.83
N GLY A 117 3.85 -1.44 5.89
CA GLY A 117 3.72 -0.74 4.60
C GLY A 117 4.20 0.70 4.65
N TYR A 118 5.01 1.08 5.64
CA TYR A 118 5.64 2.40 5.68
C TYR A 118 6.60 2.63 4.50
N SER A 119 7.37 1.60 4.15
CA SER A 119 8.22 1.55 2.96
C SER A 119 8.03 0.20 2.29
N VAL A 120 8.06 0.22 0.95
CA VAL A 120 7.96 -0.97 0.10
C VAL A 120 9.05 -0.92 -0.95
N ASP A 121 9.53 -2.09 -1.36
CA ASP A 121 10.48 -2.27 -2.47
C ASP A 121 10.15 -3.58 -3.18
N MET A 122 10.23 -3.61 -4.51
CA MET A 122 9.91 -4.75 -5.35
C MET A 122 11.08 -5.04 -6.29
N ASP A 123 11.38 -6.32 -6.50
CA ASP A 123 12.38 -6.68 -7.50
C ASP A 123 11.89 -6.38 -8.92
N LEU A 124 12.82 -6.31 -9.88
CA LEU A 124 12.51 -6.00 -11.28
C LEU A 124 11.45 -6.92 -11.90
N THR A 125 11.34 -8.16 -11.41
CA THR A 125 10.37 -9.14 -11.92
C THR A 125 9.01 -9.10 -11.22
N GLY A 126 8.87 -8.33 -10.14
CA GLY A 126 7.65 -8.27 -9.33
C GLY A 126 7.38 -9.52 -8.51
N ARG A 127 8.36 -10.38 -8.30
CA ARG A 127 8.21 -11.66 -7.57
C ARG A 127 8.56 -11.53 -6.11
N ILE A 128 9.52 -10.68 -5.75
CA ILE A 128 9.95 -10.44 -4.38
C ILE A 128 9.54 -9.03 -3.99
N ILE A 129 8.91 -8.91 -2.84
CA ILE A 129 8.48 -7.63 -2.27
C ILE A 129 9.00 -7.56 -0.84
N ILE A 130 9.61 -6.45 -0.48
CA ILE A 130 10.05 -6.13 0.88
C ILE A 130 9.13 -5.03 1.42
N VAL A 131 8.74 -5.17 2.68
CA VAL A 131 7.83 -4.24 3.37
C VAL A 131 8.35 -3.97 4.77
N SER A 132 8.43 -2.70 5.16
CA SER A 132 8.85 -2.31 6.50
C SER A 132 7.68 -2.05 7.44
N SER A 133 7.93 -2.29 8.74
CA SER A 133 7.06 -2.00 9.86
C SER A 133 7.90 -1.35 10.97
N PRO A 134 8.13 -0.04 10.93
CA PRO A 134 9.10 0.62 11.82
C PRO A 134 8.69 0.60 13.29
N GLY A 135 7.39 0.56 13.59
CA GLY A 135 6.88 0.48 14.96
C GLY A 135 6.83 -0.92 15.56
N ASP A 136 7.20 -1.97 14.79
CA ASP A 136 7.14 -3.36 15.27
C ASP A 136 8.03 -3.53 16.52
N ASP A 137 7.39 -3.89 17.63
CA ASP A 137 8.00 -3.99 18.95
C ASP A 137 8.21 -5.44 19.42
N THR A 138 8.04 -6.44 18.54
CA THR A 138 8.05 -7.88 18.88
C THR A 138 9.35 -8.41 19.50
N LYS A 139 10.44 -7.62 19.50
CA LYS A 139 11.71 -7.96 20.17
C LYS A 139 12.25 -6.85 21.09
N TRP A 140 12.05 -5.57 20.76
CA TRP A 140 12.47 -4.39 21.52
C TRP A 140 11.49 -3.26 21.21
N ARG A 141 11.24 -2.31 22.14
CA ARG A 141 10.39 -1.12 21.86
C ARG A 141 10.85 -0.45 20.55
N ASP A 142 9.96 -0.33 19.58
CA ASP A 142 10.19 0.27 18.25
C ASP A 142 11.41 -0.33 17.53
N GLY A 143 11.68 -1.62 17.72
CA GLY A 143 12.84 -2.31 17.13
C GLY A 143 12.78 -2.38 15.60
N GLY A 144 11.58 -2.20 15.04
CA GLY A 144 11.31 -2.23 13.61
C GLY A 144 11.48 -3.62 13.02
N ARG A 145 10.72 -3.90 11.96
CA ARG A 145 10.83 -5.17 11.25
C ARG A 145 10.71 -5.01 9.75
N LEU A 146 11.42 -5.87 9.04
CA LEU A 146 11.26 -6.09 7.60
C LEU A 146 10.58 -7.43 7.37
N PHE A 147 9.63 -7.41 6.44
CA PHE A 147 8.95 -8.58 5.92
C PHE A 147 9.31 -8.70 4.44
N TRP A 148 9.46 -9.92 3.96
CA TRP A 148 9.57 -10.19 2.53
C TRP A 148 8.53 -11.22 2.12
N PHE A 149 8.02 -11.08 0.91
CA PHE A 149 7.06 -11.98 0.31
C PHE A 149 7.57 -12.42 -1.05
N GLN A 150 7.30 -13.66 -1.41
CA GLN A 150 7.62 -14.20 -2.72
C GLN A 150 6.34 -14.74 -3.37
N ARG A 151 6.04 -14.25 -4.58
CA ARG A 151 4.99 -14.83 -5.42
C ARG A 151 5.37 -16.26 -5.79
N LYS A 152 4.44 -17.20 -5.59
CA LYS A 152 4.62 -18.56 -6.12
C LYS A 152 4.42 -18.52 -7.63
N PRO A 153 5.27 -19.18 -8.44
CA PRO A 153 4.97 -19.37 -9.84
C PRO A 153 3.63 -20.12 -9.96
N ALA A 154 2.83 -19.77 -10.97
CA ALA A 154 1.66 -20.57 -11.32
C ALA A 154 2.13 -22.01 -11.54
N GLN A 155 1.50 -22.96 -10.85
CA GLN A 155 1.75 -24.37 -11.17
C GLN A 155 1.10 -24.63 -12.52
N GLU A 156 1.90 -25.02 -13.51
CA GLU A 156 1.37 -25.62 -14.73
C GLU A 156 0.73 -26.96 -14.34
N GLU A 157 -0.59 -27.07 -14.48
CA GLU A 157 -1.33 -28.35 -14.36
C GLU A 157 -1.12 -29.22 -15.60
#